data_AF-A0AB73KMT1-F1
#
_entry.id   AF-A0AB73KMT1-F1
#
_cell.length_a   1.000
_cell.length_b   1.000
_cell.length_c   1.000
_cell.angle_alpha   90.00
_cell.angle_beta   90.00
_cell.angle_gamma   90.00
#
_symmetry.space_group_name_H-M   'P 1'
#
loop_
_entity.id
_entity.type
_entity.pdbx_description
1 polymer ?
#
loop_
_entity_poly.entity_id
_entity_poly.type
_entity_poly.pdbx_seq_one_letter_code
_entity_poly.pdbx_strand_id
1 'polypeptide(L)'
;MQQARNLTADLGTRMESLRFLLRDRDRDGNYGQSFDAVFEAEQMEILKSAPRAPRMNAHCERVIGSIRREVLDHVLIMNEAHARQVLAAYKQHYNEHRPHRARNQLPPGADQQPATVHDLKGRRLLRTRILAGANNDYRYTA
;
A
#
# COMPACT_ATOMS: atom_id res chain seq x y z
N MET A 1 10.19 -6.19 16.02
CA MET A 1 9.09 -6.86 16.75
C MET A 1 7.76 -6.13 16.66
N GLN A 2 7.64 -4.92 17.19
CA GLN A 2 6.33 -4.22 17.22
C GLN A 2 5.74 -3.98 15.82
N GLN A 3 6.57 -3.71 14.82
CA GLN A 3 6.12 -3.54 13.44
C GLN A 3 5.44 -4.80 12.86
N ALA A 4 5.97 -5.99 13.12
CA ALA A 4 5.36 -7.25 12.68
C ALA A 4 4.00 -7.45 13.34
N ARG A 5 3.91 -7.22 14.66
CA ARG A 5 2.65 -7.35 15.41
C ARG A 5 1.59 -6.35 14.93
N ASN A 6 1.98 -5.10 14.69
CA ASN A 6 1.07 -4.10 14.15
C ASN A 6 0.54 -4.51 12.78
N LEU A 7 1.40 -5.07 11.91
CA LEU A 7 0.97 -5.56 10.60
C LEU A 7 -0.02 -6.72 10.70
N THR A 8 0.27 -7.71 11.55
CA THR A 8 -0.65 -8.83 11.81
C THR A 8 -2.01 -8.33 12.32
N ALA A 9 -2.00 -7.39 13.26
CA ALA A 9 -3.23 -6.78 13.79
C ALA A 9 -4.01 -5.99 12.72
N ASP A 10 -3.33 -5.20 11.90
CA ASP A 10 -3.94 -4.41 10.82
C ASP A 10 -4.55 -5.28 9.71
N LEU A 11 -3.96 -6.44 9.44
CA LEU A 11 -4.45 -7.38 8.43
C LEU A 11 -5.66 -8.18 8.94
N GLY A 12 -5.79 -8.39 10.25
CA GLY A 12 -6.95 -9.04 10.87
C GLY A 12 -7.27 -10.39 10.21
N THR A 13 -8.55 -10.62 9.88
CA THR A 13 -9.01 -11.86 9.23
C THR A 13 -8.39 -12.10 7.85
N ARG A 14 -7.84 -11.08 7.20
CA ARG A 14 -7.14 -11.25 5.93
C ARG A 14 -5.87 -12.07 6.08
N MET A 15 -5.25 -12.10 7.28
CA MET A 15 -4.08 -12.94 7.56
C MET A 15 -4.35 -14.42 7.29
N GLU A 16 -5.56 -14.90 7.61
CA GLU A 16 -5.95 -16.31 7.44
C GLU A 16 -5.88 -16.76 5.96
N SER A 17 -5.99 -15.81 5.02
CA SER A 17 -5.88 -16.08 3.59
C SER A 17 -4.45 -16.07 3.05
N LEU A 18 -3.47 -15.63 3.84
CA LEU A 18 -2.08 -15.45 3.42
C LEU A 18 -1.24 -16.67 3.83
N ARG A 19 -0.55 -17.28 2.86
CA ARG A 19 0.28 -18.47 3.10
C ARG A 19 1.76 -18.17 3.26
N PHE A 20 2.27 -17.14 2.57
CA PHE A 20 3.69 -16.86 2.48
C PHE A 20 3.98 -15.41 2.83
N LEU A 21 5.05 -15.19 3.61
CA LEU A 21 5.68 -13.88 3.73
C LEU A 21 6.96 -13.87 2.89
N LEU A 22 6.94 -13.13 1.79
CA LEU A 22 8.16 -12.82 1.04
C LEU A 22 8.84 -11.59 1.65
N ARG A 23 10.09 -11.72 2.10
CA ARG A 23 10.88 -10.60 2.60
C ARG A 23 12.31 -10.61 2.07
N ASP A 24 12.95 -9.44 2.10
CA ASP A 24 14.36 -9.34 1.78
C ASP A 24 15.23 -10.08 2.81
N ARG A 25 16.29 -10.71 2.33
CA ARG A 25 17.34 -11.29 3.16
C ARG A 25 18.23 -10.17 3.65
N ASP A 26 17.81 -9.61 4.75
CA ASP A 26 18.48 -8.51 5.40
C ASP A 26 19.85 -8.93 5.97
N ARG A 27 20.88 -8.22 5.50
CA ARG A 27 22.27 -8.40 5.95
C ARG A 27 22.55 -7.63 7.24
N ASP A 28 21.74 -6.61 7.53
CA ASP A 28 21.93 -5.65 8.62
C ASP A 28 21.13 -6.03 9.88
N GLY A 29 20.32 -7.10 9.82
CA GLY A 29 19.71 -7.74 10.99
C GLY A 29 18.41 -7.09 11.52
N ASN A 30 17.83 -6.14 10.79
CA ASN A 30 16.52 -5.54 11.09
C ASN A 30 15.39 -6.59 11.10
N TYR A 31 15.49 -7.65 10.30
CA TYR A 31 14.55 -8.78 10.30
C TYR A 31 15.16 -10.05 10.94
N GLY A 32 15.24 -10.03 12.28
CA GLY A 32 15.71 -11.17 13.09
C GLY A 32 14.68 -12.30 13.24
N GLN A 33 15.08 -13.41 13.87
CA GLN A 33 14.22 -14.58 14.11
C GLN A 33 12.91 -14.24 14.82
N SER A 34 12.96 -13.28 15.74
CA SER A 34 11.78 -12.86 16.48
C SER A 34 10.74 -12.18 15.57
N PHE A 35 11.17 -11.50 14.50
CA PHE A 35 10.26 -10.95 13.49
C PHE A 35 9.56 -12.08 12.72
N ASP A 36 10.33 -13.08 12.28
CA ASP A 36 9.81 -14.26 11.57
C ASP A 36 8.78 -15.02 12.44
N ALA A 37 9.08 -15.20 13.73
CA ALA A 37 8.23 -15.90 14.69
C ALA A 37 6.81 -15.32 14.85
N VAL A 38 6.62 -14.01 14.61
CA VAL A 38 5.28 -13.40 14.66
C VAL A 38 4.39 -13.94 13.53
N PHE A 39 4.96 -14.18 12.35
CA PHE A 39 4.20 -14.66 11.19
C PHE A 39 4.10 -16.18 11.16
N GLU A 40 5.13 -16.88 11.67
CA GLU A 40 5.09 -18.34 11.87
C GLU A 40 3.99 -18.73 12.88
N ALA A 41 3.75 -17.91 13.91
CA ALA A 41 2.63 -18.08 14.84
C ALA A 41 1.26 -17.99 14.15
N GLU A 42 1.18 -17.23 13.04
CA GLU A 42 0.01 -17.12 12.16
C GLU A 42 0.04 -18.17 11.02
N GLN A 43 0.87 -19.21 11.14
CA GLN A 43 1.01 -20.32 10.19
C GLN A 43 1.50 -19.90 8.78
N MET A 44 2.18 -18.77 8.67
CA MET A 44 2.78 -18.32 7.41
C MET A 44 4.18 -18.89 7.22
N GLU A 45 4.52 -19.24 5.97
CA GLU A 45 5.86 -19.65 5.58
C GLU A 45 6.72 -18.44 5.16
N ILE A 46 7.91 -18.32 5.75
CA ILE A 46 8.83 -17.21 5.46
C ILE A 46 9.71 -17.54 4.25
N LEU A 47 9.48 -16.84 3.15
CA LEU A 47 10.31 -16.89 1.95
C LEU A 47 11.29 -15.71 1.96
N LYS A 48 12.59 -16.02 2.01
CA LYS A 48 13.65 -15.00 2.02
C LYS A 48 14.19 -14.81 0.62
N SER A 49 14.43 -13.55 0.25
CA SER A 49 15.07 -13.27 -1.03
C SER A 49 16.47 -13.91 -1.12
N ALA A 50 16.97 -14.17 -2.33
CA ALA A 50 18.34 -14.63 -2.51
C ALA A 50 19.28 -13.43 -2.27
N PRO A 51 20.49 -13.67 -1.72
CA PRO A 51 21.45 -12.60 -1.52
C PRO A 51 21.72 -11.85 -2.82
N ARG A 52 21.63 -10.51 -2.79
CA ARG A 52 21.91 -9.63 -3.94
C ARG A 52 20.99 -9.88 -5.15
N ALA A 53 19.75 -10.31 -4.91
CA ALA A 53 18.75 -10.54 -5.96
C ALA A 53 17.60 -9.51 -5.90
N PRO A 54 17.83 -8.23 -6.25
CA PRO A 54 16.82 -7.16 -6.11
C PRO A 54 15.55 -7.41 -6.92
N ARG A 55 15.64 -8.20 -8.00
CA ARG A 55 14.47 -8.58 -8.80
C ARG A 55 13.45 -9.41 -8.02
N MET A 56 13.89 -10.17 -7.03
CA MET A 56 12.99 -10.95 -6.18
C MET A 56 12.18 -10.09 -5.21
N ASN A 57 12.61 -8.85 -4.96
CA ASN A 57 11.88 -7.85 -4.17
C ASN A 57 11.21 -6.77 -5.05
N ALA A 58 11.15 -6.97 -6.37
CA ALA A 58 10.80 -5.91 -7.32
C ALA A 58 9.41 -5.28 -7.07
N HIS A 59 8.47 -6.01 -6.47
CA HIS A 59 7.16 -5.48 -6.11
C HIS A 59 7.26 -4.45 -4.99
N CYS A 60 7.94 -4.78 -3.88
CA CYS A 60 8.16 -3.85 -2.77
C CYS A 60 8.98 -2.64 -3.22
N GLU A 61 10.06 -2.85 -3.97
CA GLU A 61 10.88 -1.76 -4.52
C GLU A 61 10.07 -0.81 -5.40
N ARG A 62 9.19 -1.36 -6.25
CA ARG A 62 8.31 -0.56 -7.09
C ARG A 62 7.32 0.27 -6.27
N VAL A 63 6.74 -0.33 -5.22
CA VAL A 63 5.83 0.38 -4.31
C VAL A 63 6.56 1.51 -3.59
N ILE A 64 7.72 1.25 -3.00
CA ILE A 64 8.54 2.27 -2.31
C ILE A 64 8.90 3.40 -3.27
N GLY A 65 9.37 3.07 -4.48
CA GLY A 65 9.69 4.08 -5.49
C GLY A 65 8.47 4.90 -5.91
N SER A 66 7.27 4.31 -5.94
CA SER A 66 6.03 5.05 -6.26
C SER A 66 5.65 6.01 -5.14
N ILE A 67 5.73 5.56 -3.88
CA ILE A 67 5.50 6.41 -2.69
C ILE A 67 6.45 7.62 -2.72
N ARG A 68 7.73 7.41 -3.05
CA ARG A 68 8.71 8.50 -3.13
C ARG A 68 8.35 9.52 -4.22
N ARG A 69 8.24 9.06 -5.46
CA ARG A 69 8.01 9.91 -6.64
C ARG A 69 6.68 10.66 -6.62
N GLU A 70 5.67 10.15 -5.93
CA GLU A 70 4.33 10.75 -5.94
C GLU A 70 4.01 11.52 -4.66
N VAL A 71 4.80 11.34 -3.61
CA VAL A 71 4.51 11.91 -2.28
C VAL A 71 5.75 12.43 -1.61
N LEU A 72 6.68 11.54 -1.23
CA LEU A 72 7.74 11.91 -0.28
C LEU A 72 8.77 12.87 -0.90
N ASP A 73 8.91 12.89 -2.22
CA ASP A 73 9.76 13.85 -2.92
C ASP A 73 9.08 15.23 -3.10
N HIS A 74 7.81 15.36 -2.71
CA HIS A 74 6.99 16.58 -2.87
C HIS A 74 6.46 17.17 -1.56
N VAL A 75 6.59 16.47 -0.44
CA VAL A 75 6.05 16.88 0.86
C VAL A 75 7.19 16.97 1.88
N LEU A 76 7.31 18.14 2.53
CA LEU A 76 8.21 18.29 3.66
C LEU A 76 7.64 17.58 4.90
N ILE A 77 8.30 16.50 5.32
CA ILE A 77 7.92 15.75 6.52
C ILE A 77 8.45 16.47 7.76
N MET A 78 7.55 16.79 8.68
CA MET A 78 7.86 17.62 9.86
C MET A 78 8.23 16.78 11.08
N ASN A 79 7.62 15.60 11.21
CA ASN A 79 7.86 14.63 12.27
C ASN A 79 7.27 13.27 11.88
N GLU A 80 7.46 12.26 12.74
CA GLU A 80 6.97 10.91 12.50
C GLU A 80 5.44 10.82 12.39
N ALA A 81 4.70 11.57 13.23
CA ALA A 81 3.23 11.57 13.18
C ALA A 81 2.72 12.12 11.84
N HIS A 82 3.35 13.19 11.33
CA HIS A 82 3.07 13.73 10.01
C HIS A 82 3.40 12.71 8.92
N ALA A 83 4.54 12.01 9.00
CA ALA A 83 4.88 10.94 8.06
C ALA A 83 3.84 9.82 8.03
N ARG A 84 3.35 9.40 9.20
CA ARG A 84 2.30 8.38 9.34
C ARG A 84 0.99 8.83 8.70
N GLN A 85 0.57 10.08 8.92
CA GLN A 85 -0.62 10.65 8.29
C GLN A 85 -0.51 10.72 6.76
N VAL A 86 0.65 11.16 6.27
CA VAL A 86 0.96 11.22 4.83
C VAL A 86 0.90 9.83 4.19
N LEU A 87 1.57 8.84 4.80
CA LEU A 87 1.58 7.48 4.28
C LEU A 87 0.20 6.81 4.38
N ALA A 88 -0.60 7.10 5.41
CA ALA A 88 -1.96 6.59 5.55
C ALA A 88 -2.88 7.16 4.45
N ALA A 89 -2.82 8.47 4.20
CA ALA A 89 -3.58 9.11 3.11
C ALA A 89 -3.17 8.54 1.74
N TYR A 90 -1.87 8.32 1.51
CA TYR A 90 -1.39 7.69 0.29
C TYR A 90 -1.84 6.23 0.15
N LYS A 91 -1.77 5.44 1.23
CA LYS A 91 -2.24 4.04 1.25
C LYS A 91 -3.71 3.97 0.82
N GLN A 92 -4.55 4.87 1.34
CA GLN A 92 -5.96 4.95 0.96
C GLN A 92 -6.10 5.28 -0.53
N HIS A 93 -5.48 6.37 -1.00
CA HIS A 93 -5.49 6.75 -2.40
C HIS A 93 -5.03 5.61 -3.32
N TYR A 94 -3.90 4.97 -3.00
CA TYR A 94 -3.31 3.90 -3.81
C TYR A 94 -4.24 2.69 -3.96
N ASN A 95 -4.92 2.31 -2.87
CA ASN A 95 -5.75 1.11 -2.83
C ASN A 95 -7.19 1.35 -3.26
N GLU A 96 -7.72 2.57 -3.16
CA GLU A 96 -9.14 2.85 -3.38
C GLU A 96 -9.42 3.75 -4.59
N HIS A 97 -8.45 4.54 -5.08
CA HIS A 97 -8.69 5.55 -6.12
C HIS A 97 -7.70 5.53 -7.27
N ARG A 98 -6.44 5.18 -6.99
CA ARG A 98 -5.38 5.20 -8.00
C ARG A 98 -5.70 4.20 -9.12
N PRO A 99 -5.69 4.63 -10.39
CA PRO A 99 -5.94 3.73 -11.50
C PRO A 99 -4.70 2.85 -11.78
N HIS A 100 -4.91 1.54 -11.93
CA HIS A 100 -3.85 0.59 -12.30
C HIS A 100 -4.09 0.03 -13.70
N ARG A 101 -3.20 0.34 -14.63
CA ARG A 101 -3.32 -0.10 -16.04
C ARG A 101 -3.49 -1.62 -16.18
N ALA A 102 -2.75 -2.39 -15.37
CA ALA A 102 -2.84 -3.86 -15.37
C ALA A 102 -4.17 -4.41 -14.85
N ARG A 103 -5.00 -3.56 -14.21
CA ARG A 103 -6.32 -3.91 -13.68
C ARG A 103 -7.44 -3.15 -14.40
N ASN A 104 -7.30 -2.85 -15.69
CA ASN A 104 -8.31 -2.08 -16.44
C ASN A 104 -8.66 -0.73 -15.77
N GLN A 105 -7.66 -0.05 -15.20
CA GLN A 105 -7.81 1.19 -14.44
C GLN A 105 -8.54 1.05 -13.09
N LEU A 106 -8.82 -0.17 -12.62
CA LEU A 106 -9.34 -0.40 -11.28
C LEU A 106 -8.24 -0.22 -10.22
N PRO A 107 -8.56 0.42 -9.10
CA PRO A 107 -7.72 0.37 -7.92
C PRO A 107 -7.71 -1.04 -7.30
N PRO A 108 -6.70 -1.40 -6.49
CA PRO A 108 -6.54 -2.72 -5.90
C PRO A 108 -7.73 -3.19 -5.05
N GLY A 109 -8.38 -2.26 -4.36
CA GLY A 109 -9.54 -2.52 -3.51
C GLY A 109 -10.89 -2.49 -4.24
N ALA A 110 -10.90 -2.30 -5.56
CA ALA A 110 -12.11 -2.42 -6.36
C ALA A 110 -12.12 -3.72 -7.15
N ASP A 111 -13.21 -4.48 -7.00
CA ASP A 111 -13.45 -5.73 -7.71
C ASP A 111 -14.30 -5.55 -8.97
N GLN A 112 -15.01 -4.43 -9.06
CA GLN A 112 -15.93 -4.14 -10.16
C GLN A 112 -15.73 -2.72 -10.69
N GLN A 113 -15.98 -2.55 -11.99
CA GLN A 113 -16.04 -1.23 -12.59
C GLN A 113 -17.22 -0.45 -12.01
N PRO A 114 -17.05 0.83 -11.65
CA PRO A 114 -18.19 1.67 -11.32
C PRO A 114 -19.18 1.66 -12.48
N ALA A 115 -20.47 1.63 -12.15
CA ALA A 115 -21.53 1.68 -13.15
C ALA A 115 -21.32 2.86 -14.10
N THR A 116 -21.51 2.63 -15.40
CA THR A 116 -21.42 3.68 -16.41
C THR A 116 -22.38 4.80 -16.05
N VAL A 117 -21.84 5.99 -15.79
CA VAL A 117 -22.66 7.17 -15.49
C VAL A 117 -23.22 7.69 -16.80
N HIS A 118 -24.51 7.40 -17.06
CA HIS A 118 -25.19 7.80 -18.29
C HIS A 118 -25.64 9.27 -18.27
N ASP A 119 -25.83 9.87 -17.09
CA ASP A 119 -26.14 11.30 -16.93
C ASP A 119 -25.01 12.03 -16.19
N LEU A 120 -24.04 12.51 -16.96
CA LEU A 120 -22.97 13.37 -16.47
C LEU A 120 -23.41 14.83 -16.27
N LYS A 121 -24.56 15.23 -16.82
CA LYS A 121 -25.06 16.62 -16.71
C LYS A 121 -25.77 16.86 -15.38
N GLY A 122 -26.45 15.83 -14.84
CA GLY A 122 -27.11 15.87 -13.53
C GLY A 122 -26.19 15.65 -12.33
N ARG A 123 -24.96 15.16 -12.54
CA ARG A 123 -24.03 14.80 -11.44
C ARG A 123 -22.86 15.75 -11.34
N ARG A 124 -22.65 16.31 -10.15
CA ARG A 124 -21.47 17.13 -9.85
C ARG A 124 -20.25 16.25 -9.62
N LEU A 125 -19.14 16.56 -10.31
CA LEU A 125 -17.83 15.98 -10.04
C LEU A 125 -17.20 16.63 -8.79
N LEU A 126 -16.85 15.80 -7.83
CA LEU A 126 -16.14 16.18 -6.61
C LEU A 126 -14.67 15.83 -6.77
N ARG A 127 -13.81 16.84 -6.60
CA ARG A 127 -12.36 16.68 -6.55
C ARG A 127 -11.91 16.82 -5.09
N THR A 128 -11.24 15.80 -4.57
CA THR A 128 -10.57 15.86 -3.26
C THR A 128 -9.07 15.94 -3.49
N ARG A 129 -8.44 17.00 -2.98
CA ARG A 129 -6.96 17.12 -3.01
C ARG A 129 -6.39 16.26 -1.90
N ILE A 130 -5.46 15.38 -2.26
CA ILE A 130 -4.75 14.52 -1.33
C ILE A 130 -3.30 15.01 -1.24
N LEU A 131 -2.71 14.95 -0.04
CA LEU A 131 -1.29 15.25 0.21
C LEU A 131 -0.87 16.64 -0.30
N ALA A 132 -1.50 17.68 0.26
CA ALA A 132 -1.31 19.08 -0.14
C ALA A 132 -1.59 19.36 -1.64
N GLY A 133 -2.28 18.45 -2.34
CA GLY A 133 -2.64 18.59 -3.75
C GLY A 133 -1.69 17.88 -4.73
N ALA A 134 -0.70 17.14 -4.22
CA ALA A 134 0.16 16.28 -5.04
C ALA A 134 -0.66 15.23 -5.80
N ASN A 135 -1.71 14.70 -5.17
CA ASN A 135 -2.64 13.76 -5.79
C ASN A 135 -4.09 14.27 -5.69
N ASN A 136 -4.95 13.74 -6.54
CA ASN A 136 -6.36 14.13 -6.59
C ASN A 136 -7.24 12.90 -6.75
N ASP A 137 -8.27 12.81 -5.91
CA ASP A 137 -9.36 11.86 -6.06
C ASP A 137 -10.54 12.54 -6.72
N TYR A 138 -11.24 11.77 -7.55
CA TYR A 138 -12.41 12.21 -8.27
C TYR A 138 -13.57 11.26 -8.01
N ARG A 139 -14.74 11.80 -7.62
CA ARG A 139 -15.98 11.03 -7.41
C ARG A 139 -17.17 11.83 -7.93
N TYR A 140 -18.19 11.15 -8.45
CA TYR A 140 -19.47 11.78 -8.75
C TYR A 140 -20.33 11.82 -7.48
N THR A 141 -21.14 12.86 -7.34
CA THR A 141 -22.25 12.88 -6.37
C THR A 141 -23.23 11.74 -6.66
N ALA A 142 -23.79 11.17 -5.59
CA ALA A 142 -24.77 10.09 -5.65
C ALA A 142 -26.09 10.56 -6.27
#